data_AF-L8M1A8-F1
#
_entry.id   AF-L8M1A8-F1
#
_cell.length_a   1.000
_cell.length_b   1.000
_cell.length_c   1.000
_cell.angle_alpha   90.00
_cell.angle_beta   90.00
_cell.angle_gamma   90.00
#
_symmetry.space_group_name_H-M   'P 1'
#
loop_
_entity.id
_entity.type
_entity.pdbx_description
1 polymer ?
#
loop_
_entity_poly.entity_id
_entity_poly.type
_entity_poly.pdbx_seq_one_letter_code
_entity_poly.pdbx_strand_id
1 'polypeptide(L)'
;MRIDASSFTVDFPDKRVLAFDYEIVQLNQFDWRDFVENRNPVAAALMSKMNIAQEDRLRVKLECLRLLVSLEIDPARMQLISGFVDTYLNLDAIEEQAFQSQLDTINLEEQE
;
A
#
# COMPACT_ATOMS: atom_id res chain seq x y z
N MET A 1 -14.33 -24.80 -1.73
CA MET A 1 -14.63 -23.50 -1.10
C MET A 1 -13.88 -23.49 0.22
N ARG A 2 -12.76 -22.77 0.31
CA ARG A 2 -11.94 -22.74 1.52
C ARG A 2 -12.62 -21.73 2.45
N ILE A 3 -13.19 -22.21 3.55
CA ILE A 3 -13.73 -21.36 4.61
C ILE A 3 -12.51 -20.92 5.40
N ASP A 4 -11.89 -19.83 5.00
CA ASP A 4 -10.89 -19.21 5.86
C ASP A 4 -11.64 -18.73 7.10
N ALA A 5 -11.21 -19.17 8.29
CA ALA A 5 -11.89 -18.83 9.53
C ALA A 5 -11.95 -17.31 9.65
N SER A 6 -13.16 -16.76 9.69
CA SER A 6 -13.44 -15.32 9.81
C SER A 6 -13.70 -14.92 11.26
N SER A 7 -13.35 -15.78 12.22
CA SER A 7 -13.63 -15.58 13.64
C SER A 7 -12.56 -16.21 14.51
N PHE A 8 -12.02 -15.45 15.46
CA PHE A 8 -11.12 -15.92 16.51
C PHE A 8 -11.81 -15.80 17.86
N THR A 9 -11.96 -16.92 18.57
CA THR A 9 -12.65 -16.97 19.86
C THR A 9 -11.77 -17.57 20.95
N VAL A 10 -11.81 -16.98 22.14
CA VAL A 10 -11.17 -17.50 23.36
C VAL A 10 -12.25 -17.75 24.40
N ASP A 11 -12.46 -19.04 24.71
CA ASP A 11 -13.50 -19.52 25.61
C ASP A 11 -12.93 -20.26 26.82
N PHE A 12 -13.53 -20.02 27.99
CA PHE A 12 -13.39 -20.81 29.21
C PHE A 12 -14.72 -21.51 29.51
N PRO A 13 -14.73 -22.60 30.32
CA PRO A 13 -15.94 -23.38 30.60
C PRO A 13 -17.13 -22.56 31.14
N ASP A 14 -16.82 -21.45 31.79
CA ASP A 14 -17.74 -20.54 32.47
C ASP A 14 -17.94 -19.20 31.75
N LYS A 15 -17.08 -18.85 30.78
CA LYS A 15 -17.14 -17.54 30.11
C LYS A 15 -16.41 -17.48 28.77
N ARG A 16 -17.05 -16.86 27.77
CA ARG A 16 -16.41 -16.36 26.55
C ARG A 16 -15.71 -15.03 26.81
N VAL A 17 -14.40 -14.99 26.62
CA VAL A 17 -13.57 -13.81 26.95
C VAL A 17 -13.26 -12.97 25.72
N LEU A 18 -13.16 -13.59 24.54
CA LEU A 18 -12.90 -12.90 23.29
C LEU A 18 -13.67 -13.57 22.16
N ALA A 19 -14.35 -12.77 21.33
CA ALA A 19 -14.82 -13.17 20.02
C ALA A 19 -14.52 -12.02 19.07
N PHE A 20 -13.71 -12.29 18.05
CA PHE A 20 -13.29 -11.32 17.07
C PHE A 20 -13.62 -11.84 15.68
N ASP A 21 -14.55 -11.18 15.00
CA ASP A 21 -14.84 -11.42 13.60
C ASP A 21 -13.90 -10.59 12.73
N TYR A 22 -13.36 -11.21 11.68
CA TYR A 22 -12.46 -10.55 10.76
C TYR A 22 -12.64 -11.04 9.34
N GLU A 23 -12.36 -10.13 8.40
CA GLU A 23 -12.30 -10.44 6.99
C GLU A 23 -10.85 -10.56 6.54
N ILE A 24 -10.56 -11.60 5.76
CA ILE A 24 -9.24 -11.78 5.16
C ILE A 24 -9.24 -11.12 3.79
N VAL A 25 -8.41 -10.09 3.65
CA VAL A 25 -8.16 -9.43 2.35
C VAL A 25 -6.93 -10.04 1.71
N GLN A 26 -7.11 -10.79 0.62
CA GLN A 26 -6.01 -11.39 -0.15
C GLN A 26 -5.46 -10.36 -1.15
N LEU A 27 -4.61 -9.45 -0.65
CA LEU A 27 -4.06 -8.32 -1.43
C LEU A 27 -3.37 -8.76 -2.73
N ASN A 28 -2.70 -9.91 -2.73
CA ASN A 28 -2.04 -10.48 -3.91
C ASN A 28 -3.00 -10.93 -5.03
N GLN A 29 -4.32 -10.86 -4.84
CA GLN A 29 -5.32 -11.12 -5.88
C GLN A 29 -5.88 -9.84 -6.51
N PHE A 30 -5.54 -8.69 -5.96
CA PHE A 30 -5.93 -7.39 -6.51
C PHE A 30 -4.85 -6.88 -7.46
N ASP A 31 -5.26 -6.35 -8.61
CA ASP A 31 -4.37 -5.59 -9.49
C ASP A 31 -4.27 -4.17 -8.92
N TRP A 32 -3.03 -3.72 -8.69
CA TRP A 32 -2.76 -2.38 -8.17
C TRP A 32 -3.28 -1.28 -9.12
N ARG A 33 -3.38 -1.56 -10.43
CA ARG A 33 -3.86 -0.61 -11.44
C ARG A 33 -5.29 -0.13 -11.19
N ASP A 34 -6.12 -1.00 -10.62
CA ASP A 34 -7.51 -0.68 -10.27
C ASP A 34 -7.60 0.35 -9.12
N PHE A 35 -6.49 0.63 -8.44
CA PHE A 35 -6.42 1.50 -7.28
C PHE A 35 -5.62 2.79 -7.51
N VAL A 36 -5.05 2.99 -8.71
CA VAL A 36 -4.29 4.20 -9.05
C VAL A 36 -5.18 5.46 -9.04
N GLU A 37 -6.45 5.32 -9.42
CA GLU A 37 -7.41 6.44 -9.41
C GLU A 37 -8.19 6.56 -8.10
N ASN A 38 -8.00 5.60 -7.17
CA ASN A 38 -8.72 5.60 -5.91
C ASN A 38 -8.10 6.62 -4.96
N ARG A 39 -8.82 7.72 -4.72
CA ARG A 39 -8.43 8.79 -3.76
C ARG A 39 -8.53 8.31 -2.29
N ASN A 40 -7.76 7.28 -1.93
CA ASN A 40 -7.70 6.70 -0.60
C ASN A 40 -6.24 6.43 -0.19
N PRO A 41 -5.74 7.06 0.89
CA PRO A 41 -4.36 6.87 1.34
C PRO A 41 -4.01 5.43 1.71
N VAL A 42 -4.98 4.70 2.25
CA VAL A 42 -4.80 3.32 2.68
C VAL A 42 -4.67 2.42 1.45
N ALA A 43 -5.46 2.68 0.40
CA ALA A 43 -5.31 1.97 -0.86
C ALA A 43 -3.93 2.22 -1.46
N ALA A 44 -3.44 3.46 -1.45
CA ALA A 44 -2.07 3.81 -1.83
C ALA A 44 -1.02 2.96 -1.09
N ALA A 45 -1.15 2.87 0.24
CA ALA A 45 -0.24 2.05 1.04
C ALA A 45 -0.29 0.58 0.63
N LEU A 46 -1.50 0.03 0.48
CA LEU A 46 -1.72 -1.39 0.25
C LEU A 46 -1.35 -1.84 -1.17
N MET A 47 -1.33 -0.94 -2.15
CA MET A 47 -0.83 -1.22 -3.50
C MET A 47 0.57 -1.87 -3.45
N SER A 48 1.43 -1.46 -2.50
CA SER A 48 2.77 -2.04 -2.28
C SER A 48 2.81 -3.55 -2.01
N LYS A 49 1.68 -4.16 -1.65
CA LYS A 49 1.54 -5.59 -1.33
C LYS A 49 0.54 -6.32 -2.24
N MET A 50 0.03 -5.63 -3.26
CA MET A 50 -0.87 -6.21 -4.26
C MET A 50 -0.11 -7.06 -5.29
N ASN A 51 -0.80 -7.53 -6.33
CA ASN A 51 -0.16 -8.26 -7.41
C ASN A 51 0.70 -7.33 -8.27
N ILE A 52 2.00 -7.24 -8.00
CA ILE A 52 2.94 -6.38 -8.71
C ILE A 52 3.93 -7.24 -9.51
N ALA A 53 4.00 -7.02 -10.82
CA ALA A 53 5.07 -7.60 -11.65
C ALA A 53 6.40 -6.89 -11.35
N GLN A 54 7.54 -7.57 -11.49
CA GLN A 54 8.85 -7.00 -11.17
C GLN A 54 9.11 -5.68 -11.94
N GLU A 55 8.73 -5.63 -13.21
CA GLU A 55 8.84 -4.45 -14.08
C GLU A 55 7.97 -3.26 -13.65
N ASP A 56 6.86 -3.53 -12.94
CA ASP A 56 5.92 -2.51 -12.51
C ASP A 56 6.29 -1.91 -11.15
N ARG A 57 7.23 -2.49 -10.39
CA ARG A 57 7.56 -2.07 -9.01
C ARG A 57 7.85 -0.58 -8.90
N LEU A 58 8.68 -0.08 -9.82
CA LEU A 58 9.02 1.33 -9.90
C LEU A 58 7.77 2.20 -10.11
N ARG A 59 6.91 1.78 -11.04
CA ARG A 59 5.66 2.48 -11.39
C ARG A 59 4.68 2.49 -10.22
N VAL A 60 4.53 1.37 -9.52
CA VAL A 60 3.64 1.28 -8.34
C VAL A 60 4.10 2.25 -7.27
N LYS A 61 5.41 2.31 -6.97
CA LYS A 61 5.95 3.23 -5.96
C LYS A 61 5.66 4.70 -6.32
N LEU A 62 5.82 5.07 -7.59
CA LEU A 62 5.52 6.42 -8.08
C LEU A 62 4.04 6.76 -7.96
N GLU A 63 3.14 5.87 -8.38
CA GLU A 63 1.70 6.10 -8.27
C GLU A 63 1.25 6.19 -6.81
N CYS A 64 1.82 5.38 -5.89
CA CYS A 64 1.59 5.51 -4.46
C CYS A 64 1.92 6.93 -3.96
N LEU A 65 3.13 7.43 -4.26
CA LEU A 65 3.54 8.77 -3.85
C LEU A 65 2.68 9.86 -4.48
N ARG A 66 2.43 9.76 -5.78
CA ARG A 66 1.57 10.70 -6.51
C ARG A 66 0.17 10.78 -5.90
N LEU A 67 -0.39 9.64 -5.52
CA LEU A 67 -1.69 9.59 -4.86
C LEU A 67 -1.63 10.29 -3.48
N LEU A 68 -0.58 10.05 -2.69
CA LEU A 68 -0.40 10.70 -1.38
C LEU A 68 -0.29 12.22 -1.50
N VAL A 69 0.44 12.72 -2.49
CA VAL A 69 0.54 14.16 -2.80
C VAL A 69 -0.84 14.70 -3.21
N SER A 70 -1.56 14.00 -4.09
CA SER A 70 -2.89 14.42 -4.58
C SER A 70 -3.99 14.45 -3.51
N LEU A 71 -3.74 13.79 -2.37
CA LEU A 71 -4.68 13.67 -1.25
C LEU A 71 -4.46 14.72 -0.16
N GLU A 72 -3.44 15.58 -0.30
CA GLU A 72 -3.13 16.69 0.62
C GLU A 72 -3.12 16.27 2.10
N ILE A 73 -2.50 15.12 2.37
CA ILE A 73 -2.46 14.53 3.71
C ILE A 73 -1.43 15.26 4.56
N ASP A 74 -1.65 15.34 5.87
CA ASP A 74 -0.65 15.94 6.74
C ASP A 74 0.70 15.20 6.67
N PRO A 75 1.82 15.92 6.93
CA PRO A 75 3.16 15.38 6.76
C PRO A 75 3.44 14.12 7.59
N ALA A 76 2.84 13.98 8.78
CA ALA A 76 3.09 12.83 9.65
C ALA A 76 2.44 11.57 9.09
N ARG A 77 1.18 11.68 8.60
CA ARG A 77 0.51 10.58 7.91
C ARG A 77 1.18 10.24 6.58
N MET A 78 1.66 11.24 5.84
CA MET A 78 2.42 11.01 4.60
C MET A 78 3.70 10.21 4.87
N GLN A 79 4.49 10.59 5.88
CA GLN A 79 5.70 9.85 6.27
C GLN A 79 5.39 8.42 6.71
N LEU A 80 4.31 8.22 7.48
CA LEU A 80 3.89 6.90 7.91
C LEU A 80 3.54 6.01 6.71
N ILE A 81 2.77 6.53 5.75
CA ILE A 81 2.35 5.75 4.59
C ILE A 81 3.53 5.51 3.62
N SER A 82 4.39 6.51 3.40
CA SER A 82 5.62 6.32 2.61
C SER A 82 6.48 5.23 3.22
N GLY A 83 6.73 5.27 4.53
CA GLY A 83 7.52 4.24 5.22
C GLY A 83 6.89 2.85 5.14
N PHE A 84 5.56 2.76 5.13
CA PHE A 84 4.85 1.50 4.88
C PHE A 84 5.14 0.98 3.46
N VAL A 85 5.01 1.84 2.44
CA VAL A 85 5.29 1.49 1.04
C VAL A 85 6.74 1.03 0.89
N ASP A 86 7.71 1.76 1.45
CA ASP A 86 9.13 1.40 1.38
C ASP A 86 9.44 0.05 2.06
N THR A 87 8.74 -0.28 3.15
CA THR A 87 8.92 -1.54 3.87
C THR A 87 8.47 -2.75 3.04
N TYR A 88 7.38 -2.62 2.28
CA TYR A 88 6.81 -3.73 1.51
C TYR A 88 7.25 -3.75 0.04
N LEU A 89 7.58 -2.60 -0.54
CA LEU A 89 8.05 -2.44 -1.90
C LEU A 89 9.47 -1.87 -1.91
N ASN A 90 10.42 -2.71 -1.47
CA ASN A 90 11.83 -2.35 -1.49
C ASN A 90 12.36 -2.37 -2.92
N LEU A 91 12.85 -1.24 -3.41
CA LEU A 91 13.50 -1.12 -4.71
C LEU A 91 14.97 -1.51 -4.59
N ASP A 92 15.53 -2.10 -5.63
CA ASP A 92 16.98 -2.29 -5.74
C ASP A 92 17.71 -0.97 -6.05
N ALA A 93 19.05 -0.99 -6.04
CA ALA A 93 19.84 0.23 -6.25
C ALA A 93 19.63 0.87 -7.64
N ILE A 94 19.31 0.08 -8.67
CA ILE A 94 19.06 0.56 -10.03
C ILE A 94 17.65 1.17 -10.09
N GLU A 95 16.67 0.47 -9.53
CA GLU A 95 15.29 0.90 -9.41
C GLU A 95 15.19 2.22 -8.61
N GLU A 96 15.91 2.35 -7.48
CA GLU A 96 15.91 3.56 -6.66
C GLU A 96 16.58 4.75 -7.38
N GLN A 97 17.61 4.51 -8.18
CA GLN A 97 18.22 5.56 -9.00
C GLN A 97 17.26 6.04 -10.11
N ALA A 98 16.55 5.10 -10.74
CA ALA A 98 15.53 5.42 -11.74
C ALA A 98 14.33 6.14 -11.11
N PHE A 99 13.98 5.78 -9.87
CA PHE A 99 12.94 6.42 -9.08
C PHE A 99 13.28 7.88 -8.77
N GLN A 100 14.48 8.14 -8.24
CA GLN A 100 14.93 9.50 -7.96
C GLN A 100 14.95 10.35 -9.23
N SER A 101 15.42 9.80 -10.35
CA SER A 101 15.46 10.51 -11.63
C SER A 101 14.05 10.90 -12.14
N GLN A 102 13.05 10.04 -11.94
CA GLN A 102 11.67 10.34 -12.29
C GLN A 102 11.03 11.36 -11.35
N LEU A 103 11.31 11.28 -10.04
CA LEU A 103 10.85 12.29 -9.07
C LEU A 103 11.42 13.68 -9.38
N ASP A 104 12.70 13.75 -9.72
CA ASP A 104 13.36 15.02 -10.07
C ASP A 104 12.74 15.64 -11.35
N THR A 105 12.31 14.80 -12.30
CA THR A 105 11.61 15.24 -13.51
C THR A 105 10.22 15.80 -13.19
N ILE A 106 9.45 15.10 -12.35
CA ILE A 106 8.09 15.52 -11.94
C ILE A 106 8.14 16.84 -11.14
N ASN A 107 9.10 16.98 -10.24
CA ASN A 107 9.26 18.18 -9.42
C ASN A 107 9.73 19.40 -10.24
N LEU A 108 10.41 19.18 -11.36
CA LEU A 108 10.76 20.24 -12.33
C LEU A 108 9.53 20.75 -13.08
N GLU A 109 8.59 19.87 -13.44
CA GLU A 109 7.38 20.21 -14.20
C GLU A 109 6.32 20.96 -13.36
N GLU A 110 6.32 20.81 -12.03
CA GLU A 110 5.42 21.57 -11.14
C GLU A 110 5.90 23.01 -10.86
N GLN A 111 7.09 23.40 -11.33
CA GLN A 111 7.66 24.76 -11.14
C GLN A 111 7.61 25.67 -12.39
N GLU A 112 7.04 25.22 -13.52
CA GLU A 112 6.79 26.05 -14.73
C GLU A 112 5.32 26.46 -14.87
#